data_AF-A0A971Q154-F1
#
_entry.id   AF-A0A971Q154-F1
#
_cell.length_a   1.000
_cell.length_b   1.000
_cell.length_c   1.000
_cell.angle_alpha   90.00
_cell.angle_beta   90.00
_cell.angle_gamma   90.00
#
_symmetry.space_group_name_H-M   'P 1'
#
loop_
_entity.id
_entity.type
_entity.pdbx_description
1 polymer ?
#
loop_
_entity_poly.entity_id
_entity_poly.type
_entity_poly.pdbx_seq_one_letter_code
_entity_poly.pdbx_strand_id
1 'polypeptide(L)'
;MTEAIVVGGVLVACVLIGGGLLYAGGRFLVRASGVTYGRSVVTYLLSGLAGLLVLAICRQVGMLLPDPLPVFATALGLVLSLIVTWAIIARKFNISLSRAFVAWVPTLALLLLAASALISGHATVTNAARDQTARSMCAANLRQIGQGFIAYGRLHPDEPPPLLEDLVRMDPELGHVAHCPAAGRRTEPDYFFLFPERVVPPDTVIGCELSRNHGNGRNVLFADASATFMPEEEFRRTLAAPANQVFAEAFRRVEKPELAEHLRQRKREPTIWQHMLPSTR
;
A
#
# COMPACT_ATOMS: atom_id res chain seq x y z
N MET A 1 -7.07 11.79 8.90
CA MET A 1 -7.92 13.00 8.71
C MET A 1 -8.12 13.37 7.24
N THR A 2 -7.12 13.22 6.37
CA THR A 2 -7.19 13.55 4.94
C THR A 2 -8.23 12.73 4.16
N GLU A 3 -8.36 11.42 4.42
CA GLU A 3 -9.33 10.58 3.70
C GLU A 3 -10.79 10.94 4.00
N ALA A 4 -11.13 11.25 5.25
CA ALA A 4 -12.49 11.64 5.62
C ALA A 4 -12.92 12.96 4.98
N ILE A 5 -11.98 13.90 4.81
CA ILE A 5 -12.21 15.18 4.12
C ILE A 5 -12.39 14.96 2.61
N VAL A 6 -11.59 14.07 2.01
CA VAL A 6 -11.71 13.73 0.58
C VAL A 6 -13.04 13.03 0.30
N VAL A 7 -13.41 12.03 1.11
CA VAL A 7 -14.69 11.31 0.96
C VAL A 7 -15.87 12.25 1.21
N GLY A 8 -15.81 13.11 2.23
CA GLY A 8 -16.84 14.12 2.50
C GLY A 8 -16.98 15.14 1.37
N GLY A 9 -15.86 15.63 0.82
CA GLY A 9 -15.85 16.54 -0.32
C GLY A 9 -16.42 15.93 -1.60
N VAL A 10 -16.09 14.66 -1.88
CA VAL A 10 -16.66 13.91 -3.02
C VAL A 10 -18.15 13.71 -2.85
N LEU A 11 -18.63 13.38 -1.65
CA LEU A 11 -20.06 13.23 -1.36
C LEU A 11 -20.82 14.55 -1.57
N VAL A 12 -20.30 15.67 -1.05
CA VAL A 12 -20.91 16.99 -1.23
C VAL A 12 -20.91 17.40 -2.70
N ALA A 13 -19.81 17.19 -3.41
CA ALA A 13 -19.73 17.44 -4.86
C ALA A 13 -20.74 16.58 -5.63
N CYS A 14 -20.85 15.29 -5.32
CA CYS A 14 -21.83 14.39 -5.93
C CYS A 14 -23.28 14.82 -5.67
N VAL A 15 -23.60 15.31 -4.46
CA VAL A 15 -24.94 15.82 -4.13
C VAL A 15 -25.23 17.13 -4.88
N LEU A 16 -24.29 18.06 -4.93
CA LEU A 16 -24.48 19.36 -5.60
C LEU A 16 -24.53 19.21 -7.13
N ILE A 17 -23.59 18.47 -7.69
CA ILE A 17 -23.52 18.16 -9.13
C ILE A 17 -24.74 17.32 -9.50
N GLY A 18 -25.04 16.26 -8.75
CA GLY A 18 -26.21 15.42 -8.97
C GLY A 18 -27.53 16.20 -8.90
N GLY A 19 -27.69 17.08 -7.90
CA GLY A 19 -28.84 17.96 -7.78
C GLY A 19 -29.00 18.92 -8.97
N GLY A 20 -27.90 19.56 -9.39
CA GLY A 20 -27.90 20.44 -10.56
C GLY A 20 -28.22 19.72 -11.87
N LEU A 21 -27.69 18.50 -12.04
CA LEU A 21 -27.93 17.64 -13.19
C LEU A 21 -29.37 17.11 -13.24
N LEU A 22 -29.93 16.70 -12.09
CA LEU A 22 -31.34 16.32 -11.94
C LEU A 22 -32.27 17.51 -12.24
N TYR A 23 -31.91 18.71 -11.78
CA TYR A 23 -32.67 19.92 -12.05
C TYR A 23 -32.69 20.27 -13.55
N ALA A 24 -31.53 20.21 -14.21
CA ALA A 24 -31.39 20.48 -15.64
C ALA A 24 -32.13 19.44 -16.50
N GLY A 25 -31.95 18.15 -16.21
CA GLY A 25 -32.65 17.06 -16.89
C GLY A 25 -34.17 17.12 -16.70
N GLY A 26 -34.62 17.38 -15.46
CA GLY A 26 -36.03 17.56 -15.14
C GLY A 26 -36.67 18.70 -15.93
N ARG A 27 -36.02 19.87 -16.00
CA ARG A 27 -36.52 21.00 -16.81
C ARG A 27 -36.57 20.69 -18.31
N PHE A 28 -35.59 19.96 -18.83
CA PHE A 28 -35.60 19.54 -20.23
C PHE A 28 -36.79 18.64 -20.55
N LEU A 29 -37.06 17.63 -19.70
CA LEU A 29 -38.18 16.71 -19.92
C LEU A 29 -39.54 17.40 -19.82
N VAL A 30 -39.73 18.33 -18.88
CA VAL A 30 -40.95 19.15 -18.82
C VAL A 30 -41.21 19.86 -20.15
N ARG A 31 -40.18 20.47 -20.73
CA ARG A 31 -40.28 21.14 -22.04
C ARG A 31 -40.49 20.17 -23.20
N ALA A 32 -39.87 19.00 -23.15
CA ALA A 32 -39.85 18.04 -24.26
C ALA A 32 -41.09 17.14 -24.34
N SER A 33 -41.75 16.88 -23.20
CA SER A 33 -42.82 15.88 -23.07
C SER A 33 -44.12 16.41 -22.47
N GLY A 34 -44.17 17.67 -22.01
CA GLY A 34 -45.36 18.25 -21.38
C GLY A 34 -45.70 17.64 -20.00
N VAL A 35 -44.81 16.84 -19.42
CA VAL A 35 -45.01 16.18 -18.13
C VAL A 35 -44.72 17.15 -16.97
N THR A 36 -45.36 16.94 -15.81
CA THR A 36 -45.10 17.74 -14.61
C THR A 36 -43.68 17.56 -14.09
N TYR A 37 -43.08 18.64 -13.61
CA TYR A 37 -41.69 18.65 -13.11
C TYR A 37 -41.44 17.58 -12.03
N GLY A 38 -42.38 17.38 -11.11
CA GLY A 38 -42.27 16.36 -10.07
C GLY A 38 -42.14 14.93 -10.63
N ARG A 39 -42.91 14.58 -11.68
CA ARG A 39 -42.81 13.27 -12.34
C ARG A 39 -41.47 13.08 -13.05
N SER A 40 -40.95 14.15 -13.67
CA SER A 40 -39.64 14.13 -14.31
C SER A 40 -38.51 13.88 -13.30
N VAL A 41 -38.51 14.61 -12.18
CA VAL A 41 -37.50 14.44 -11.12
C VAL A 41 -37.55 13.04 -10.51
N VAL A 42 -38.73 12.53 -10.17
CA VAL A 42 -38.88 11.18 -9.59
C VAL A 42 -38.40 10.11 -10.57
N THR A 43 -38.73 10.22 -11.85
CA THR A 43 -38.31 9.22 -12.84
C THR A 43 -36.79 9.23 -13.04
N TYR A 44 -36.16 10.40 -13.05
CA TYR A 44 -34.69 10.50 -13.09
C TYR A 44 -34.04 9.85 -11.89
N LEU A 45 -34.52 10.17 -10.69
CA LEU A 45 -34.00 9.61 -9.44
C LEU A 45 -34.09 8.08 -9.45
N LEU A 46 -35.25 7.53 -9.80
CA LEU A 46 -35.46 6.08 -9.87
C LEU A 46 -34.59 5.43 -10.96
N SER A 47 -34.45 6.07 -12.13
CA SER A 47 -33.59 5.54 -13.19
C SER A 47 -32.11 5.54 -12.80
N GLY A 48 -31.64 6.59 -12.11
CA GLY A 48 -30.29 6.67 -11.58
C GLY A 48 -30.05 5.62 -10.50
N LEU A 49 -30.99 5.42 -9.58
CA LEU A 49 -30.91 4.38 -8.55
C LEU A 49 -30.85 2.97 -9.16
N ALA A 50 -31.67 2.71 -10.19
CA ALA A 50 -31.63 1.44 -10.92
C ALA A 50 -30.27 1.22 -11.60
N GLY A 51 -29.72 2.26 -12.24
CA GLY A 51 -28.37 2.21 -12.81
C GLY A 51 -27.30 1.93 -11.73
N LEU A 52 -27.32 2.67 -10.62
CA LEU A 52 -26.38 2.44 -9.52
C LEU A 52 -26.45 1.03 -8.93
N LEU A 53 -27.66 0.47 -8.82
CA LEU A 53 -27.84 -0.91 -8.35
C LEU A 53 -27.20 -1.92 -9.31
N VAL A 54 -27.39 -1.75 -10.63
CA VAL A 54 -26.76 -2.61 -11.65
C VAL A 54 -25.24 -2.51 -11.57
N LEU A 55 -24.69 -1.29 -11.49
CA LEU A 55 -23.26 -1.06 -11.34
C LEU A 55 -22.71 -1.74 -10.07
N ALA A 56 -23.42 -1.62 -8.95
CA ALA A 56 -23.04 -2.22 -7.68
C ALA A 56 -23.05 -3.75 -7.73
N ILE A 57 -24.08 -4.37 -8.34
CA ILE A 57 -24.16 -5.83 -8.48
C ILE A 57 -23.01 -6.34 -9.37
N CYS A 58 -22.81 -5.74 -10.55
CA CYS A 58 -21.73 -6.14 -11.45
C CYS A 58 -20.36 -6.02 -10.77
N ARG A 59 -20.14 -4.94 -10.01
CA ARG A 59 -18.93 -4.78 -9.21
C ARG A 59 -18.80 -5.87 -8.16
N GLN A 60 -19.84 -6.15 -7.38
CA GLN A 60 -19.78 -7.13 -6.30
C GLN A 60 -19.48 -8.54 -6.83
N VAL A 61 -20.07 -8.91 -7.97
CA VAL A 61 -19.74 -10.15 -8.68
C VAL A 61 -18.30 -10.12 -9.18
N GLY A 62 -17.85 -9.00 -9.74
CA GLY A 62 -16.48 -8.80 -10.19
C GLY A 62 -15.43 -8.99 -9.10
N MET A 63 -15.73 -8.55 -7.87
CA MET A 63 -14.85 -8.72 -6.70
C MET A 63 -14.62 -10.18 -6.29
N LEU A 64 -15.44 -11.12 -6.78
CA LEU A 64 -15.25 -12.56 -6.57
C LEU A 64 -14.29 -13.19 -7.58
N LEU A 65 -13.84 -12.42 -8.58
CA LEU A 65 -12.99 -12.88 -9.66
C LEU A 65 -11.53 -12.44 -9.45
N PRO A 66 -10.55 -13.20 -9.97
CA PRO A 66 -9.14 -12.82 -9.90
C PRO A 66 -8.85 -11.55 -10.73
N ASP A 67 -7.84 -10.80 -10.32
CA ASP A 67 -7.34 -9.65 -11.08
C ASP A 67 -6.97 -10.08 -12.53
N PRO A 68 -7.28 -9.27 -13.56
CA PRO A 68 -7.87 -7.93 -13.56
C PRO A 68 -9.41 -7.90 -13.76
N LEU A 69 -10.11 -9.03 -13.61
CA LEU A 69 -11.54 -9.16 -13.92
C LEU A 69 -12.47 -8.19 -13.16
N PRO A 70 -12.20 -7.74 -11.91
CA PRO A 70 -13.04 -6.73 -11.25
C PRO A 70 -13.16 -5.42 -12.04
N VAL A 71 -12.12 -5.02 -12.78
CA VAL A 71 -12.12 -3.81 -13.61
C VAL A 71 -13.08 -3.98 -14.79
N PHE A 72 -12.99 -5.11 -15.50
CA PHE A 72 -13.87 -5.43 -16.61
C PHE A 72 -15.33 -5.56 -16.17
N ALA A 73 -15.59 -6.18 -15.02
CA ALA A 73 -16.92 -6.27 -14.44
C ALA A 73 -17.50 -4.89 -14.10
N THR A 74 -16.68 -3.96 -13.59
CA THR A 74 -17.09 -2.57 -13.32
C THR A 74 -17.41 -1.82 -14.63
N ALA A 75 -16.58 -1.99 -15.67
CA ALA A 75 -16.82 -1.39 -16.98
C ALA A 75 -18.11 -1.92 -17.64
N LEU A 76 -18.34 -3.24 -17.58
CA LEU A 76 -19.57 -3.86 -18.04
C LEU A 76 -20.78 -3.34 -17.26
N GLY A 77 -20.66 -3.26 -15.93
CA GLY A 77 -21.69 -2.70 -15.05
C GLY A 77 -22.06 -1.28 -15.43
N LEU A 78 -21.08 -0.43 -15.77
CA LEU A 78 -21.33 0.92 -16.25
C LEU A 78 -22.15 0.90 -17.56
N VAL A 79 -21.74 0.11 -18.55
CA VAL A 79 -22.47 0.00 -19.83
C VAL A 79 -23.91 -0.47 -19.61
N LEU A 80 -24.14 -1.47 -18.78
CA LEU A 80 -25.48 -1.97 -18.47
C LEU A 80 -26.32 -0.93 -17.73
N SER A 81 -25.73 -0.23 -16.76
CA SER A 81 -26.40 0.85 -16.01
C SER A 81 -26.86 1.98 -16.92
N LEU A 82 -26.01 2.33 -17.88
CA LEU A 82 -26.27 3.31 -18.93
C LEU A 82 -27.45 2.90 -19.82
N ILE A 83 -27.48 1.65 -20.29
CA ILE A 83 -28.57 1.08 -21.08
C ILE A 83 -29.89 1.06 -20.31
N VAL A 84 -29.88 0.59 -19.06
CA VAL A 84 -31.07 0.49 -18.20
C VAL A 84 -31.66 1.88 -17.94
N THR A 85 -30.82 2.85 -17.59
CA THR A 85 -31.26 4.23 -17.34
C THR A 85 -31.90 4.83 -18.60
N TRP A 86 -31.23 4.68 -19.75
CA TRP A 86 -31.74 5.18 -21.03
C TRP A 86 -33.09 4.54 -21.39
N ALA A 87 -33.23 3.22 -21.23
CA ALA A 87 -34.45 2.50 -21.52
C ALA A 87 -35.63 2.94 -20.64
N ILE A 88 -35.39 3.21 -19.34
CA ILE A 88 -36.41 3.73 -18.41
C ILE A 88 -36.88 5.12 -18.88
N ILE A 89 -35.95 6.02 -19.20
CA ILE A 89 -36.28 7.39 -19.65
C ILE A 89 -37.05 7.34 -20.98
N ALA A 90 -36.55 6.59 -21.96
CA ALA A 90 -37.18 6.48 -23.28
C ALA A 90 -38.60 5.92 -23.19
N ARG A 91 -38.80 4.82 -22.44
CA ARG A 91 -40.13 4.20 -22.28
C ARG A 91 -41.12 5.05 -21.48
N LYS A 92 -40.67 5.73 -20.42
CA LYS A 92 -41.59 6.49 -19.55
C LYS A 92 -42.05 7.81 -20.14
N PHE A 93 -41.22 8.47 -20.94
CA PHE A 93 -41.56 9.78 -21.51
C PHE A 93 -42.05 9.72 -22.97
N ASN A 94 -42.01 8.54 -23.61
CA ASN A 94 -42.38 8.35 -25.01
C ASN A 94 -41.75 9.42 -25.95
N ILE A 95 -40.50 9.77 -25.67
CA ILE A 95 -39.76 10.80 -26.38
C ILE A 95 -38.94 10.19 -27.51
N SER A 96 -38.64 10.99 -28.54
CA SER A 96 -37.75 10.56 -29.62
C SER A 96 -36.37 10.17 -29.09
N LEU A 97 -35.71 9.23 -29.77
CA LEU A 97 -34.36 8.75 -29.44
C LEU A 97 -33.36 9.90 -29.22
N SER A 98 -33.41 10.93 -30.06
CA SER A 98 -32.56 12.12 -29.97
C SER A 98 -32.78 12.94 -28.69
N ARG A 99 -34.03 13.07 -28.23
CA ARG A 99 -34.36 13.80 -26.99
C ARG A 99 -34.04 12.97 -25.76
N ALA A 100 -34.23 11.66 -25.82
CA ALA A 100 -33.82 10.75 -24.76
C ALA A 100 -32.31 10.79 -24.53
N PHE A 101 -31.52 10.90 -25.60
CA PHE A 101 -30.06 11.02 -25.51
C PHE A 101 -29.62 12.29 -24.76
N VAL A 102 -30.20 13.46 -25.09
CA VAL A 102 -29.89 14.72 -24.40
C VAL A 102 -30.30 14.67 -22.92
N ALA A 103 -31.48 14.11 -22.64
CA ALA A 103 -31.95 13.88 -21.28
C ALA A 103 -31.02 12.94 -20.49
N TRP A 104 -30.27 12.06 -21.17
CA TRP A 104 -29.45 11.05 -20.53
C TRP A 104 -28.03 11.54 -20.16
N VAL A 105 -27.53 12.62 -20.78
CA VAL A 105 -26.20 13.21 -20.50
C VAL A 105 -25.95 13.51 -19.01
N PRO A 106 -26.90 14.10 -18.26
CA PRO A 106 -26.70 14.34 -16.83
C PRO A 106 -26.54 13.05 -16.02
N THR A 107 -27.27 11.99 -16.38
CA THR A 107 -27.16 10.70 -15.70
C THR A 107 -25.86 9.98 -16.05
N LEU A 108 -25.37 10.11 -17.29
CA LEU A 108 -24.05 9.63 -17.70
C LEU A 108 -22.95 10.24 -16.83
N ALA A 109 -22.96 11.57 -16.62
CA ALA A 109 -21.96 12.24 -15.80
C ALA A 109 -21.94 11.72 -14.35
N LEU A 110 -23.13 11.50 -13.76
CA LEU A 110 -23.24 10.93 -12.41
C LEU A 110 -22.69 9.51 -12.32
N LEU A 111 -23.01 8.66 -13.31
CA LEU A 111 -22.56 7.27 -13.35
C LEU A 111 -21.05 7.16 -13.57
N LEU A 112 -20.45 8.06 -14.37
CA LEU A 112 -19.00 8.14 -14.54
C LEU A 112 -18.29 8.55 -13.25
N LEU A 113 -18.84 9.52 -12.51
CA LEU A 113 -18.32 9.91 -11.19
C LEU A 113 -18.43 8.78 -10.17
N ALA A 114 -19.55 8.03 -10.17
CA ALA A 114 -19.70 6.87 -9.30
C ALA A 114 -18.69 5.76 -9.66
N ALA A 115 -18.52 5.47 -10.95
CA ALA A 115 -17.57 4.48 -11.42
C ALA A 115 -16.12 4.86 -11.08
N SER A 116 -15.72 6.13 -11.26
CA SER A 116 -14.38 6.57 -10.90
C SER A 116 -14.11 6.45 -9.40
N ALA A 117 -15.05 6.84 -8.55
CA ALA A 117 -14.94 6.68 -7.10
C ALA A 117 -14.79 5.21 -6.68
N LEU A 118 -15.55 4.30 -7.30
CA LEU A 118 -15.47 2.86 -7.03
C LEU A 118 -14.14 2.25 -7.49
N ILE A 119 -13.60 2.67 -8.64
CA ILE A 119 -12.31 2.20 -9.15
C ILE A 119 -11.17 2.72 -8.25
N SER A 120 -11.16 4.02 -7.95
CA SER A 120 -10.14 4.63 -7.07
C SER A 120 -10.16 4.03 -5.67
N GLY A 121 -11.34 3.84 -5.09
CA GLY A 121 -11.48 3.21 -3.76
C GLY A 121 -11.03 1.75 -3.72
N HIS A 122 -11.16 1.01 -4.84
CA HIS A 122 -10.63 -0.36 -4.91
C HIS A 122 -9.10 -0.37 -4.88
N ALA A 123 -8.47 0.51 -5.66
CA ALA A 123 -7.02 0.59 -5.71
C ALA A 123 -6.42 0.96 -4.34
N THR A 124 -7.03 1.89 -3.60
CA THR A 124 -6.54 2.26 -2.26
C THR A 124 -6.67 1.11 -1.26
N VAL A 125 -7.84 0.45 -1.21
CA VAL A 125 -8.07 -0.67 -0.27
C VAL A 125 -7.19 -1.87 -0.61
N THR A 126 -7.05 -2.22 -1.90
CA THR A 126 -6.20 -3.35 -2.31
C THR A 126 -4.72 -3.05 -2.10
N ASN A 127 -4.25 -1.83 -2.36
CA ASN A 127 -2.87 -1.46 -2.07
C ASN A 127 -2.58 -1.47 -0.57
N ALA A 128 -3.50 -0.96 0.26
CA ALA A 128 -3.37 -1.03 1.72
C ALA A 128 -3.37 -2.47 2.23
N ALA A 129 -4.24 -3.33 1.70
CA ALA A 129 -4.28 -4.75 2.05
C ALA A 129 -3.01 -5.49 1.61
N ARG A 130 -2.49 -5.19 0.41
CA ARG A 130 -1.22 -5.73 -0.11
C ARG A 130 -0.04 -5.31 0.76
N ASP A 131 0.05 -4.03 1.12
CA ASP A 131 1.11 -3.52 1.99
C ASP A 131 1.03 -4.15 3.40
N GLN A 132 -0.17 -4.26 3.99
CA GLN A 132 -0.36 -4.96 5.26
C GLN A 132 0.05 -6.43 5.19
N THR A 133 -0.28 -7.11 4.08
CA THR A 133 0.12 -8.51 3.83
C THR A 133 1.63 -8.63 3.69
N ALA A 134 2.26 -7.76 2.91
CA ALA A 134 3.70 -7.73 2.71
C ALA A 134 4.43 -7.52 4.04
N ARG A 135 4.00 -6.55 4.85
CA ARG A 135 4.58 -6.31 6.19
C ARG A 135 4.43 -7.52 7.10
N SER A 136 3.29 -8.21 7.05
CA SER A 136 3.04 -9.41 7.86
C SER A 136 3.95 -10.58 7.43
N MET A 137 4.18 -10.73 6.12
CA MET A 137 5.14 -11.69 5.59
C MET A 137 6.57 -11.35 5.98
N CYS A 138 6.99 -10.08 5.90
CA CYS A 138 8.31 -9.65 6.34
C CYS A 138 8.54 -9.95 7.83
N ALA A 139 7.54 -9.69 8.68
CA ALA A 139 7.60 -10.07 10.09
C ALA A 139 7.77 -11.59 10.26
N ALA A 140 7.03 -12.40 9.49
CA ALA A 140 7.16 -13.86 9.52
C ALA A 140 8.55 -14.33 9.07
N ASN A 141 9.08 -13.76 7.98
CA ASN A 141 10.43 -14.03 7.49
C ASN A 141 11.49 -13.71 8.54
N LEU A 142 11.41 -12.52 9.16
CA LEU A 142 12.30 -12.14 10.25
C LEU A 142 12.24 -13.12 11.42
N ARG A 143 11.04 -13.55 11.84
CA ARG A 143 10.89 -14.56 12.91
C ARG A 143 11.53 -15.89 12.52
N GLN A 144 11.32 -16.34 11.29
CA GLN A 144 11.90 -17.59 10.80
C GLN A 144 13.43 -17.53 10.81
N ILE A 145 14.02 -16.41 10.36
CA ILE A 145 15.46 -16.18 10.40
C ILE A 145 15.96 -16.13 11.86
N GLY A 146 15.27 -15.40 12.74
CA GLY A 146 15.62 -15.30 14.15
C GLY A 146 15.59 -16.66 14.86
N GLN A 147 14.56 -17.46 14.62
CA GLN A 147 14.47 -18.84 15.14
C GLN A 147 15.60 -19.73 14.62
N GLY A 148 15.95 -19.59 13.33
CA GLY A 148 17.10 -20.29 12.74
C GLY A 148 18.42 -19.94 13.43
N PHE A 149 18.66 -18.65 13.71
CA PHE A 149 19.85 -18.22 14.44
C PHE A 149 19.88 -18.71 15.89
N ILE A 150 18.75 -18.69 16.61
CA ILE A 150 18.67 -19.25 17.96
C ILE A 150 18.96 -20.75 17.94
N ALA A 151 18.43 -21.49 16.96
CA ALA A 151 18.70 -22.91 16.80
C ALA A 151 20.18 -23.16 16.50
N TYR A 152 20.79 -22.37 15.60
CA TYR A 152 22.21 -22.45 15.28
C TYR A 152 23.09 -22.23 16.51
N GLY A 153 22.89 -21.14 17.26
CA GLY A 153 23.70 -20.83 18.44
C GLY A 153 23.60 -21.88 19.56
N ARG A 154 22.50 -22.65 19.60
CA ARG A 154 22.36 -23.79 20.53
C ARG A 154 23.20 -25.00 20.12
N LEU A 155 23.37 -25.20 18.81
CA LEU A 155 24.15 -26.31 18.25
C LEU A 155 25.65 -25.95 18.13
N HIS A 156 25.95 -24.66 17.98
CA HIS A 156 27.28 -24.10 17.75
C HIS A 156 27.57 -22.96 18.76
N PRO A 157 27.80 -23.27 20.05
CA PRO A 157 27.93 -22.25 21.09
C PRO A 157 29.18 -21.38 20.95
N ASP A 158 30.23 -21.91 20.31
CA ASP A 158 31.53 -21.24 20.17
C ASP A 158 31.77 -20.64 18.77
N GLU A 159 30.79 -20.76 17.87
CA GLU A 159 30.90 -20.28 16.49
C GLU A 159 29.81 -19.23 16.21
N PRO A 160 30.17 -18.02 15.73
CA PRO A 160 29.19 -17.07 15.28
C PRO A 160 28.49 -17.62 14.03
N PRO A 161 27.17 -17.41 13.87
CA PRO A 161 26.50 -17.85 12.67
C PRO A 161 27.04 -17.09 11.44
N PRO A 162 27.03 -17.73 10.26
CA PRO A 162 27.35 -17.06 9.01
C PRO A 162 26.40 -15.87 8.77
N LEU A 163 26.88 -14.88 8.02
CA LEU A 163 26.06 -13.74 7.61
C LEU A 163 24.89 -14.22 6.76
N LEU A 164 23.76 -13.50 6.81
CA LEU A 164 22.57 -13.87 6.04
C LEU A 164 22.87 -13.88 4.52
N GLU A 165 23.70 -12.94 4.07
CA GLU A 165 24.18 -12.87 2.69
C GLU A 165 24.90 -14.16 2.27
N ASP A 166 25.70 -14.72 3.18
CA ASP A 166 26.46 -15.95 2.93
C ASP A 166 25.53 -17.16 2.93
N LEU A 167 24.55 -17.20 3.85
CA LEU A 167 23.53 -18.25 3.89
C LEU A 167 22.71 -18.32 2.60
N VAL A 168 22.24 -17.18 2.10
CA VAL A 168 21.48 -17.11 0.84
C VAL A 168 22.34 -17.49 -0.36
N ARG A 169 23.65 -17.21 -0.31
CA ARG A 169 24.59 -17.63 -1.37
C ARG A 169 24.84 -19.13 -1.36
N MET A 170 24.94 -19.73 -0.18
CA MET A 170 25.16 -21.17 0.00
C MET A 170 23.91 -21.99 -0.34
N ASP A 171 22.73 -21.48 0.03
CA ASP A 171 21.45 -22.09 -0.27
C ASP A 171 20.49 -21.06 -0.91
N PRO A 172 20.40 -21.06 -2.25
CA PRO A 172 19.48 -20.19 -2.98
C PRO A 172 18.01 -20.41 -2.61
N GLU A 173 17.64 -21.57 -2.07
CA GLU A 173 16.27 -21.79 -1.61
C GLU A 173 15.94 -20.86 -0.44
N LEU A 174 16.90 -20.45 0.39
CA LEU A 174 16.66 -19.46 1.46
C LEU A 174 16.37 -18.04 0.94
N GLY A 175 16.56 -17.79 -0.36
CA GLY A 175 16.28 -16.50 -0.98
C GLY A 175 14.86 -16.01 -0.74
N HIS A 176 13.85 -16.90 -0.73
CA HIS A 176 12.46 -16.47 -0.53
C HIS A 176 12.19 -15.89 0.87
N VAL A 177 12.97 -16.29 1.89
CA VAL A 177 12.87 -15.77 3.25
C VAL A 177 13.71 -14.49 3.41
N ALA A 178 14.82 -14.38 2.67
CA ALA A 178 15.73 -13.23 2.73
C ALA A 178 15.29 -12.01 1.89
N HIS A 179 14.19 -12.12 1.15
CA HIS A 179 13.62 -11.03 0.38
C HIS A 179 12.32 -10.47 0.98
N CYS A 180 12.12 -9.17 0.82
CA CYS A 180 10.89 -8.49 1.18
C CYS A 180 9.91 -8.60 0.00
N PRO A 181 8.66 -9.07 0.18
CA PRO A 181 7.69 -9.14 -0.91
C PRO A 181 7.32 -7.78 -1.51
N ALA A 182 7.53 -6.69 -0.77
CA ALA A 182 7.33 -5.32 -1.25
C ALA A 182 8.55 -4.77 -1.99
N ALA A 183 9.75 -5.29 -1.71
CA ALA A 183 10.94 -4.97 -2.47
C ALA A 183 10.92 -5.77 -3.78
N GLY A 184 11.05 -5.10 -4.92
CA GLY A 184 11.25 -5.81 -6.19
C GLY A 184 12.44 -6.78 -6.07
N ARG A 185 12.43 -7.91 -6.80
CA ARG A 185 13.49 -8.93 -6.71
C ARG A 185 14.87 -8.31 -6.95
N ARG A 186 15.76 -8.43 -5.96
CA ARG A 186 17.14 -7.94 -5.98
C ARG A 186 18.09 -9.07 -5.63
N THR A 187 19.37 -8.89 -5.94
CA THR A 187 20.43 -9.85 -5.59
C THR A 187 20.91 -9.70 -4.16
N GLU A 188 20.63 -8.57 -3.50
CA GLU A 188 20.99 -8.31 -2.11
C GLU A 188 19.83 -8.67 -1.17
N PRO A 189 20.10 -9.12 0.06
CA PRO A 189 19.06 -9.27 1.07
C PRO A 189 18.35 -7.95 1.38
N ASP A 190 17.07 -8.07 1.69
CA ASP A 190 16.23 -6.92 2.06
C ASP A 190 16.19 -6.67 3.57
N TYR A 191 16.86 -7.53 4.33
CA TYR A 191 16.93 -7.50 5.78
C TYR A 191 18.39 -7.38 6.23
N PHE A 192 18.62 -6.62 7.29
CA PHE A 192 19.90 -6.55 7.97
C PHE A 192 19.83 -7.31 9.29
N PHE A 193 20.87 -8.08 9.60
CA PHE A 193 20.97 -8.86 10.81
C PHE A 193 22.35 -8.69 11.46
N LEU A 194 22.35 -8.71 12.79
CA LEU A 194 23.56 -8.77 13.59
C LEU A 194 23.35 -9.74 14.73
N PHE A 195 24.10 -10.84 14.71
CA PHE A 195 24.09 -11.80 15.81
C PHE A 195 24.88 -11.23 16.99
N PRO A 196 24.32 -11.23 18.21
CA PRO A 196 25.04 -10.74 19.39
C PRO A 196 26.11 -11.75 19.82
N GLU A 197 27.32 -11.28 20.12
CA GLU A 197 28.45 -12.12 20.59
C GLU A 197 28.24 -12.71 22.00
N ARG A 198 27.22 -12.24 22.72
CA ARG A 198 26.88 -12.66 24.08
C ARG A 198 25.37 -12.64 24.26
N VAL A 199 24.90 -13.27 25.35
CA VAL A 199 23.49 -13.16 25.74
C VAL A 199 23.13 -11.69 25.98
N VAL A 200 22.09 -11.23 25.28
CA VAL A 200 21.56 -9.87 25.38
C VAL A 200 20.12 -9.91 25.91
N PRO A 201 19.61 -8.79 26.47
CA PRO A 201 18.21 -8.69 26.86
C PRO A 201 17.24 -9.06 25.72
N PRO A 202 16.10 -9.71 26.02
CA PRO A 202 15.09 -10.12 25.04
C PRO A 202 14.63 -9.02 24.07
N ASP A 203 14.55 -7.78 24.55
CA ASP A 203 14.11 -6.58 23.81
C ASP A 203 15.23 -5.91 22.99
N THR A 204 16.41 -6.54 22.89
CA THR A 204 17.51 -6.07 22.06
C THR A 204 17.22 -6.34 20.58
N VAL A 205 17.39 -5.35 19.73
CA VAL A 205 17.24 -5.48 18.27
C VAL A 205 18.42 -6.25 17.70
N ILE A 206 18.12 -7.32 16.96
CA ILE A 206 19.11 -8.18 16.28
C ILE A 206 18.90 -8.25 14.77
N GLY A 207 17.79 -7.73 14.26
CA GLY A 207 17.54 -7.65 12.83
C GLY A 207 16.48 -6.61 12.49
N CYS A 208 16.47 -6.12 11.25
CA CYS A 208 15.41 -5.24 10.76
C CYS A 208 15.33 -5.22 9.23
N GLU A 209 14.20 -4.76 8.71
CA GLU A 209 14.10 -4.40 7.29
C GLU A 209 14.89 -3.12 6.97
N LEU A 210 15.40 -3.07 5.74
CA LEU A 210 16.02 -1.87 5.20
C LEU A 210 14.95 -0.82 4.85
N SER A 211 15.27 0.47 5.04
CA SER A 211 14.35 1.60 4.76
C SER A 211 13.87 1.66 3.31
N ARG A 212 14.58 1.02 2.39
CA ARG A 212 14.21 0.92 0.97
C ARG A 212 12.99 0.03 0.70
N ASN A 213 12.55 -0.77 1.67
CA ASN A 213 11.48 -1.76 1.49
C ASN A 213 10.08 -1.17 1.72
N HIS A 214 9.91 -0.46 2.84
CA HIS A 214 8.63 0.13 3.26
C HIS A 214 8.82 1.62 3.61
N GLY A 215 7.94 2.48 3.11
CA GLY A 215 8.12 3.93 3.20
C GLY A 215 7.76 4.58 4.54
N ASN A 216 7.08 3.87 5.45
CA ASN A 216 6.50 4.45 6.67
C ASN A 216 6.93 3.74 7.97
N GLY A 217 7.90 2.84 7.89
CA GLY A 217 8.35 2.04 9.00
C GLY A 217 9.01 0.76 8.52
N ARG A 218 9.24 -0.16 9.43
CA ARG A 218 9.96 -1.41 9.15
C ARG A 218 9.63 -2.46 10.19
N ASN A 219 9.70 -3.72 9.78
CA ASN A 219 9.72 -4.82 10.73
C ASN A 219 11.08 -4.92 11.40
N VAL A 220 11.05 -5.16 12.70
CA VAL A 220 12.21 -5.24 13.60
C VAL A 220 12.15 -6.59 14.30
N LEU A 221 13.28 -7.28 14.34
CA LEU A 221 13.49 -8.55 15.03
C LEU A 221 14.25 -8.31 16.34
N PHE A 222 13.73 -8.91 17.41
CA PHE A 222 14.32 -8.89 18.74
C PHE A 222 15.02 -10.19 19.09
N ALA A 223 15.87 -10.16 20.11
CA ALA A 223 16.70 -11.28 20.55
C ALA A 223 15.88 -12.50 21.02
N ASP A 224 14.63 -12.30 21.42
CA ASP A 224 13.67 -13.37 21.72
C ASP A 224 12.99 -13.98 20.48
N ALA A 225 13.46 -13.61 19.29
CA ALA A 225 12.88 -13.92 17.98
C ALA A 225 11.44 -13.41 17.76
N SER A 226 10.97 -12.47 18.58
CA SER A 226 9.76 -11.72 18.27
C SER A 226 10.05 -10.69 17.18
N ALA A 227 9.09 -10.49 16.27
CA ALA A 227 9.20 -9.47 15.24
C ALA A 227 7.94 -8.62 15.19
N THR A 228 8.11 -7.30 15.06
CA THR A 228 7.02 -6.33 15.02
C THR A 228 7.29 -5.23 14.00
N PHE A 229 6.22 -4.70 13.41
CA PHE A 229 6.31 -3.50 12.58
C PHE A 229 6.41 -2.26 13.46
N MET A 230 7.46 -1.47 13.28
CA MET A 230 7.66 -0.20 13.95
C MET A 230 7.59 0.96 12.95
N PRO A 231 6.77 2.00 13.23
CA PRO A 231 6.91 3.27 12.55
C PRO A 231 8.35 3.79 12.64
N GLU A 232 8.81 4.48 11.60
CA GLU A 232 10.21 4.93 11.48
C GLU A 232 10.69 5.76 12.69
N GLU A 233 9.82 6.60 13.24
CA GLU A 233 10.13 7.40 14.42
C GLU A 233 10.30 6.55 15.68
N GLU A 234 9.46 5.52 15.85
CA GLU A 234 9.58 4.57 16.96
C GLU A 234 10.86 3.74 16.82
N PHE A 235 11.15 3.26 15.61
CA PHE A 235 12.38 2.52 15.33
C PHE A 235 13.64 3.32 15.71
N ARG A 236 13.69 4.61 15.37
CA ARG A 236 14.82 5.48 15.77
C ARG A 236 14.96 5.61 17.27
N ARG A 237 13.86 5.74 18.00
CA ARG A 237 13.89 5.77 19.48
C ARG A 237 14.38 4.45 20.05
N THR A 238 13.90 3.33 19.51
CA THR A 238 14.37 1.99 19.88
C THR A 238 15.87 1.85 19.64
N LEU A 239 16.39 2.27 18.48
CA LEU A 239 17.83 2.23 18.18
C LEU A 239 18.68 3.16 19.05
N ALA A 240 18.11 4.23 19.60
CA ALA A 240 18.82 5.14 20.49
C ALA A 240 19.05 4.56 21.90
N ALA A 241 18.34 3.48 22.26
CA ALA A 241 18.50 2.82 23.55
C ALA A 241 19.93 2.24 23.70
N PRO A 242 20.54 2.30 24.90
CA PRO A 242 21.88 1.76 25.15
C PRO A 242 22.05 0.29 24.73
N ALA A 243 21.01 -0.53 24.93
CA ALA A 243 21.00 -1.95 24.54
C ALA A 243 21.22 -2.16 23.03
N ASN A 244 20.84 -1.19 22.19
CA ASN A 244 20.87 -1.30 20.74
C ASN A 244 22.06 -0.57 20.10
N GLN A 245 23.01 -0.03 20.87
CA GLN A 245 24.12 0.77 20.35
C GLN A 245 24.98 0.02 19.32
N VAL A 246 25.29 -1.25 19.59
CA VAL A 246 26.12 -2.08 18.69
C VAL A 246 25.38 -2.33 17.37
N PHE A 247 24.12 -2.73 17.45
CA PHE A 247 23.26 -2.90 16.26
C PHE A 247 23.15 -1.60 15.48
N ALA A 248 22.84 -0.48 16.15
CA ALA A 248 22.68 0.82 15.51
C ALA A 248 23.96 1.28 14.79
N GLU A 249 25.14 1.02 15.35
CA GLU A 249 26.40 1.34 14.70
C GLU A 249 26.62 0.52 13.43
N ALA A 250 26.42 -0.80 13.51
CA ALA A 250 26.55 -1.68 12.36
C ALA A 250 25.53 -1.33 11.26
N PHE A 251 24.28 -1.06 11.68
CA PHE A 251 23.17 -0.75 10.80
C PHE A 251 23.38 0.56 10.02
N ARG A 252 23.92 1.61 10.67
CA ARG A 252 24.24 2.89 10.00
C ARG A 252 25.17 2.74 8.79
N ARG A 253 26.04 1.72 8.79
CA ARG A 253 26.96 1.44 7.67
C ARG A 253 26.20 0.85 6.47
N VAL A 254 25.17 0.07 6.71
CA VAL A 254 24.39 -0.58 5.64
C VAL A 254 23.32 0.37 5.09
N GLU A 255 22.69 1.17 5.94
CA GLU A 255 21.58 2.06 5.54
C GLU A 255 22.05 3.30 4.75
N LYS A 256 23.31 3.71 4.89
CA LYS A 256 23.93 4.79 4.12
C LYS A 256 25.20 4.27 3.42
N PRO A 257 25.10 3.65 2.24
CA PRO A 257 26.24 3.03 1.57
C PRO A 257 27.40 4.03 1.32
N GLU A 258 27.11 5.30 1.06
CA GLU A 258 28.10 6.38 0.92
C GLU A 258 28.90 6.63 2.22
N LEU A 259 28.28 6.47 3.39
CA LEU A 259 28.92 6.63 4.69
C LEU A 259 29.82 5.43 5.03
N ALA A 260 29.42 4.21 4.65
CA ALA A 260 30.25 3.02 4.82
C ALA A 260 31.50 3.03 3.94
N GLU A 261 31.40 3.52 2.70
CA GLU A 261 32.56 3.67 1.82
C GLU A 261 33.52 4.76 2.35
N HIS A 262 33.01 5.88 2.83
CA HIS A 262 33.83 6.94 3.45
C HIS A 262 34.56 6.47 4.74
N LEU A 263 33.93 5.62 5.55
CA LEU A 263 34.55 5.02 6.74
C LEU A 263 35.56 3.91 6.42
N ARG A 264 35.32 3.13 5.34
CA ARG A 264 36.30 2.16 4.82
C ARG A 264 37.54 2.87 4.28
N GLN A 265 37.38 4.01 3.60
CA GLN A 265 38.49 4.84 3.13
C GLN A 265 39.30 5.42 4.30
N ARG A 266 38.66 5.93 5.36
CA ARG A 266 39.35 6.36 6.59
C ARG A 266 40.11 5.26 7.33
N LYS A 267 39.61 4.01 7.34
CA LYS A 267 40.33 2.88 7.94
C LYS A 267 41.50 2.38 7.09
N ARG A 268 41.52 2.70 5.78
CA ARG A 268 42.60 2.37 4.84
C ARG A 268 43.69 3.44 4.78
N GLU A 269 43.41 4.65 5.25
CA GLU A 269 44.47 5.62 5.54
C GLU A 269 45.27 5.10 6.74
N PRO A 270 46.54 4.71 6.57
CA PRO A 270 47.38 4.45 7.73
C PRO A 270 47.44 5.75 8.52
N THR A 271 47.34 5.67 9.85
CA THR A 271 47.49 6.81 10.75
C THR A 271 48.84 7.50 10.50
N ILE A 272 48.91 8.46 9.59
CA ILE A 272 50.11 9.25 9.24
C ILE A 272 50.57 10.12 10.44
N TRP A 273 49.80 10.17 11.53
CA TRP A 273 50.11 10.94 12.72
C TRP A 273 50.98 10.24 13.77
N GLN A 274 51.54 9.05 13.51
CA GLN A 274 52.54 8.45 14.41
C GLN A 274 53.98 8.97 14.22
N HIS A 275 54.23 9.87 13.26
CA HIS A 275 55.56 10.46 13.04
C HIS A 275 55.70 11.96 13.41
N MET A 276 54.71 12.56 14.07
CA MET A 276 54.83 13.93 14.61
C MET A 276 54.75 13.99 16.14
N LEU A 277 55.54 13.15 16.82
CA LEU A 277 56.00 13.49 18.16
C LEU A 277 57.38 14.13 18.03
N PRO A 278 57.56 15.40 18.46
CA PRO A 278 58.89 15.99 18.48
C PRO A 278 59.75 15.22 19.48
N SER A 279 60.90 14.74 19.01
CA SER A 279 61.96 14.18 19.84
C SER A 279 62.46 15.26 20.80
N THR A 280 61.94 15.28 22.01
CA THR A 280 62.59 15.98 23.13
C THR A 280 63.65 15.06 23.72
N ARG A 281 64.88 15.18 23.22
CA ARG A 281 66.15 15.18 23.95
C ARG A 281 67.31 15.33 22.98
#